data_AF-A0A921KQ69-F1
#
_entry.id   AF-A0A921KQ69-F1
#
_cell.length_a   1.000
_cell.length_b   1.000
_cell.length_c   1.000
_cell.angle_alpha   90.00
_cell.angle_beta   90.00
_cell.angle_gamma   90.00
#
_symmetry.space_group_name_H-M   'P 1'
#
loop_
_entity.id
_entity.type
_entity.pdbx_description
1 polymer ?
#
loop_
_entity_poly.entity_id
_entity_poly.type
_entity_poly.pdbx_seq_one_letter_code
_entity_poly.pdbx_strand_id
1 'polypeptide(L)'
;MVAPTSDDAAAAMRGIEPVLQPSGWALLNSLPPYDEKEALRVSTRLREAGHSPELVSAVLTQSRLRARAAEKFVEFANTMLFTPHGLEQATRLPVA
;
A
#
# COMPACT_ATOMS: atom_id res chain seq x y z
N MET A 1 12.84 0.03 -21.05
CA MET A 1 11.82 0.33 -20.03
C MET A 1 10.47 0.00 -20.65
N VAL A 2 9.85 -1.11 -20.25
CA VAL A 2 8.52 -1.49 -20.77
C VAL A 2 7.51 -0.67 -19.97
N ALA A 3 6.74 0.18 -20.64
CA ALA A 3 5.63 0.88 -20.00
C ALA A 3 4.61 -0.16 -19.53
N PRO A 4 3.98 0.01 -18.34
CA PRO A 4 2.92 -0.88 -17.91
C PRO A 4 1.83 -0.89 -18.97
N THR A 5 1.28 -2.08 -19.21
CA THR A 5 0.12 -2.16 -20.10
C THR A 5 -1.06 -1.41 -19.44
N SER A 6 -2.01 -0.95 -20.25
CA SER A 6 -3.24 -0.32 -19.72
C SER A 6 -3.97 -1.21 -18.70
N ASP A 7 -3.84 -2.52 -18.85
CA ASP A 7 -4.47 -3.51 -17.96
C ASP A 7 -3.80 -3.58 -16.59
N ASP A 8 -2.47 -3.46 -16.52
CA ASP A 8 -1.72 -3.43 -15.26
C ASP A 8 -2.07 -2.19 -14.42
N ALA A 9 -2.19 -1.04 -15.08
CA ALA A 9 -2.58 0.21 -14.43
C ALA A 9 -4.01 0.12 -13.87
N ALA A 10 -4.94 -0.46 -14.63
CA ALA A 10 -6.31 -0.67 -14.17
C ALA A 10 -6.40 -1.69 -13.02
N ALA A 11 -5.58 -2.75 -13.05
CA ALA A 11 -5.50 -3.72 -11.95
C ALA A 11 -4.92 -3.08 -10.67
N ALA A 12 -3.88 -2.26 -10.80
CA ALA A 12 -3.32 -1.50 -9.69
C ALA A 12 -4.35 -0.51 -9.10
N MET A 13 -5.15 0.14 -9.96
CA MET A 13 -6.22 1.03 -9.52
C MET A 13 -7.32 0.27 -8.75
N ARG A 14 -7.77 -0.88 -9.26
CA ARG A 14 -8.74 -1.74 -8.54
C ARG A 14 -8.18 -2.21 -7.19
N GLY A 15 -6.88 -2.46 -7.11
CA GLY A 15 -6.21 -2.83 -5.86
C GLY A 15 -6.09 -1.70 -4.84
N ILE A 16 -6.18 -0.44 -5.26
CA ILE A 16 -6.10 0.73 -4.36
C ILE A 16 -7.46 1.23 -3.90
N GLU A 17 -8.52 0.98 -4.69
CA GLU A 17 -9.87 1.47 -4.44
C GLU A 17 -10.38 1.25 -3.00
N PRO A 18 -10.17 0.09 -2.34
CA PRO A 18 -10.65 -0.11 -0.97
C PRO A 18 -10.04 0.86 0.07
N VAL A 19 -8.80 1.32 -0.14
CA VAL A 19 -8.13 2.24 0.80
C VAL A 19 -8.38 3.72 0.48
N LEU A 20 -9.07 4.02 -0.62
CA LEU A 20 -9.54 5.38 -0.93
C LEU A 20 -10.76 5.75 -0.07
N GLN A 21 -11.45 4.75 0.49
CA GLN A 21 -12.56 4.97 1.41
C GLN A 21 -12.06 5.33 2.82
N PRO A 22 -12.76 6.19 3.57
CA PRO A 22 -12.30 6.64 4.90
C PRO A 22 -11.99 5.50 5.88
N SER A 23 -12.81 4.45 5.88
CA SER A 23 -12.61 3.27 6.74
C SER A 23 -11.38 2.46 6.34
N GLY A 24 -11.13 2.29 5.04
CA GLY A 24 -9.93 1.60 4.54
C GLY A 24 -8.64 2.40 4.79
N TRP A 25 -8.71 3.73 4.62
CA TRP A 25 -7.63 4.64 4.98
C TRP A 25 -7.29 4.59 6.47
N ALA A 26 -8.31 4.66 7.33
CA ALA A 26 -8.14 4.56 8.78
C ALA A 26 -7.53 3.20 9.18
N LEU A 27 -7.99 2.10 8.57
CA LEU A 27 -7.43 0.78 8.80
C LEU A 27 -5.94 0.70 8.41
N LEU A 28 -5.58 1.21 7.23
CA LEU A 28 -4.18 1.28 6.79
C LEU A 28 -3.29 2.04 7.78
N ASN A 29 -3.77 3.18 8.28
CA ASN A 29 -3.02 4.00 9.23
C ASN A 29 -2.97 3.41 10.65
N SER A 30 -3.83 2.44 10.97
CA SER A 30 -3.82 1.73 12.27
C SER A 30 -2.82 0.57 12.32
N LEU A 31 -2.26 0.17 11.18
CA LEU A 31 -1.33 -0.95 11.12
C LEU A 31 0.02 -0.61 11.78
N PRO A 32 0.69 -1.59 12.40
CA PRO A 32 2.09 -1.44 12.77
C PRO A 32 2.96 -1.27 11.51
N PRO A 33 4.24 -0.84 11.67
CA PRO A 33 5.21 -0.88 10.58
C PRO A 33 5.22 -2.24 9.88
N TYR A 34 5.32 -2.22 8.55
CA TYR A 34 5.28 -3.45 7.76
C TYR A 34 6.45 -4.37 8.11
N ASP A 35 6.12 -5.62 8.45
CA ASP A 35 7.07 -6.72 8.55
C ASP A 35 6.55 -7.88 7.70
N GLU A 36 7.35 -8.32 6.74
CA GLU A 36 7.01 -9.43 5.84
C GLU A 36 6.75 -10.74 6.59
N LYS A 37 7.45 -10.97 7.71
CA LYS A 37 7.27 -12.16 8.55
C LYS A 37 5.89 -12.17 9.24
N GLU A 38 5.36 -10.98 9.53
CA GLU A 38 4.09 -10.80 10.22
C GLU A 38 2.89 -10.65 9.27
N ALA A 39 3.15 -10.45 7.97
CA ALA A 39 2.12 -10.13 6.99
C ALA A 39 0.97 -11.15 6.96
N LEU A 40 1.28 -12.46 7.02
CA LEU A 40 0.27 -13.51 7.05
C LEU A 40 -0.57 -13.47 8.33
N ARG A 41 0.08 -13.27 9.49
CA ARG A 41 -0.61 -13.18 10.78
C ARG A 41 -1.53 -11.96 10.84
N VAL A 42 -1.06 -10.81 10.37
CA VAL A 42 -1.88 -9.59 10.26
C VAL A 42 -3.05 -9.81 9.31
N SER A 43 -2.81 -10.44 8.15
CA SER A 43 -3.85 -10.78 7.19
C SER A 43 -4.98 -11.62 7.80
N THR A 44 -4.62 -12.68 8.53
CA THR A 44 -5.59 -13.54 9.22
C THR A 44 -6.36 -12.77 10.28
N ARG A 45 -5.68 -12.02 11.15
CA ARG A 45 -6.33 -11.20 12.19
C ARG A 45 -7.35 -10.21 11.62
N LEU A 46 -7.02 -9.55 10.51
CA LEU A 46 -7.93 -8.59 9.88
C LEU A 46 -9.17 -9.28 9.27
N ARG A 47 -9.01 -10.46 8.67
CA ARG A 47 -10.16 -11.24 8.19
C ARG A 47 -11.04 -11.74 9.33
N GLU A 48 -10.44 -12.21 10.43
CA GLU A 48 -11.17 -12.61 11.65
C GLU A 48 -11.93 -11.44 12.28
N ALA A 49 -11.41 -10.21 12.15
CA ALA A 49 -12.10 -8.99 12.55
C ALA A 49 -13.25 -8.57 11.60
N GLY A 50 -13.54 -9.36 10.56
CA GLY A 50 -14.66 -9.15 9.64
C GLY A 50 -14.35 -8.27 8.42
N HIS A 51 -13.09 -7.92 8.16
CA HIS A 51 -12.73 -7.16 6.97
C HIS A 51 -12.77 -8.04 5.71
N SER A 52 -13.22 -7.47 4.59
CA SER A 52 -13.30 -8.21 3.31
C SER A 52 -11.90 -8.59 2.79
N PRO A 53 -11.76 -9.69 2.04
CA PRO A 53 -10.48 -10.09 1.45
C PRO A 53 -9.84 -9.00 0.59
N GLU A 54 -10.65 -8.25 -0.16
CA GLU A 54 -10.21 -7.17 -1.04
C GLU A 54 -9.60 -6.02 -0.24
N LEU A 55 -10.26 -5.62 0.85
CA LEU A 55 -9.75 -4.57 1.75
C LEU A 55 -8.45 -5.01 2.43
N VAL A 56 -8.40 -6.24 2.95
CA VAL A 56 -7.19 -6.78 3.60
C VAL A 56 -6.01 -6.81 2.63
N SER A 57 -6.25 -7.26 1.39
CA SER A 57 -5.23 -7.28 0.34
C SER A 57 -4.73 -5.88 0.00
N ALA A 58 -5.64 -4.92 -0.17
CA ALA A 58 -5.30 -3.53 -0.48
C ALA A 58 -4.45 -2.89 0.63
N VAL A 59 -4.87 -3.05 1.89
CA VAL A 59 -4.18 -2.47 3.06
C VAL A 59 -2.78 -3.08 3.24
N LEU A 60 -2.62 -4.40 3.14
CA LEU A 60 -1.30 -5.03 3.24
C LEU A 60 -0.38 -4.65 2.07
N THR A 61 -0.94 -4.55 0.87
CA THR A 61 -0.18 -4.09 -0.31
C THR A 61 0.33 -2.68 -0.11
N GLN A 62 -0.51 -1.75 0.37
CA GLN A 62 -0.09 -0.39 0.66
C GLN A 62 0.93 -0.31 1.80
N SER A 63 0.72 -1.07 2.89
CA SER A 63 1.67 -1.14 4.01
C SER A 63 3.08 -1.52 3.52
N ARG A 64 3.18 -2.56 2.67
CA ARG A 64 4.43 -2.97 2.03
C ARG A 64 5.02 -1.88 1.12
N LEU A 65 4.19 -1.22 0.31
CA LEU A 65 4.68 -0.17 -0.59
C LEU A 65 5.14 1.07 0.17
N ARG A 66 4.48 1.45 1.27
CA ARG A 66 4.92 2.53 2.15
C ARG A 66 6.29 2.24 2.77
N ALA A 67 6.51 1.00 3.21
CA ALA A 67 7.82 0.58 3.72
C ALA A 67 8.93 0.71 2.66
N ARG A 68 8.68 0.29 1.41
CA ARG A 68 9.61 0.50 0.30
C ARG A 68 9.80 1.98 -0.06
N ALA A 69 8.72 2.76 0.02
CA ALA A 69 8.72 4.19 -0.31
C ALA A 69 9.49 5.04 0.69
N ALA A 70 9.73 4.54 1.92
CA ALA A 70 10.56 5.23 2.91
C ALA A 70 11.97 5.58 2.38
N GLU A 71 12.52 4.78 1.46
CA GLU A 71 13.82 5.06 0.81
C GLU A 71 13.83 6.34 -0.05
N LYS A 72 12.65 6.79 -0.51
CA LYS A 72 12.48 7.94 -1.41
C LYS A 72 11.75 9.11 -0.77
N PHE A 73 10.84 8.82 0.15
CA PHE A 73 9.89 9.77 0.72
C PHE A 73 9.99 9.89 2.25
N VAL A 74 10.86 9.11 2.91
CA VAL A 74 11.11 9.16 4.35
C VAL A 74 9.80 9.12 5.15
N GLU A 75 9.53 10.10 6.03
CA GLU A 75 8.33 10.16 6.86
C GLU A 75 7.05 10.37 6.05
N PHE A 76 7.14 11.01 4.89
CA PHE A 76 5.97 11.26 4.03
C PHE A 76 5.39 9.97 3.47
N ALA A 77 6.20 8.91 3.32
CA ALA A 77 5.75 7.61 2.85
C ALA A 77 4.54 7.09 3.65
N ASN A 78 4.51 7.35 4.97
CA ASN A 78 3.42 6.91 5.86
C ASN A 78 2.09 7.63 5.61
N THR A 79 2.07 8.68 4.81
CA THR A 79 0.87 9.51 4.53
C THR A 79 0.42 9.41 3.08
N MET A 80 1.12 8.62 2.25
CA MET A 80 0.91 8.52 0.82
C MET A 80 0.30 7.19 0.41
N LEU A 81 -0.21 7.12 -0.81
CA LEU A 81 -0.65 5.90 -1.48
C LEU A 81 0.26 5.66 -2.69
N PHE A 82 0.54 4.38 -2.95
CA PHE A 82 1.48 3.98 -3.99
C PHE A 82 0.88 2.90 -4.87
N THR A 83 1.26 2.93 -6.14
CA THR A 83 1.19 1.76 -7.01
C THR A 83 2.61 1.22 -7.20
N PRO A 84 2.82 -0.08 -7.47
CA PRO A 84 4.17 -0.63 -7.66
C PRO A 84 4.95 0.13 -8.74
N HIS A 85 4.32 0.35 -9.90
CA HIS A 85 4.95 1.08 -11.00
C HIS A 85 5.20 2.55 -10.67
N GLY A 86 4.23 3.24 -10.06
CA GLY A 86 4.39 4.63 -9.65
C GLY A 86 5.54 4.80 -8.65
N LEU A 87 5.70 3.85 -7.72
CA LEU A 87 6.81 3.85 -6.78
C LEU A 87 8.16 3.58 -7.46
N GLU A 88 8.21 2.71 -8.48
CA GLU A 88 9.45 2.46 -9.24
C GLU A 88 9.91 3.72 -9.98
N GLN A 89 8.99 4.45 -10.60
CA GLN A 89 9.27 5.68 -11.35
C GLN A 89 9.50 6.91 -10.47
N ALA A 90 9.03 6.89 -9.23
CA ALA A 90 9.24 7.99 -8.29
C ALA A 90 10.73 8.28 -8.06
N THR A 91 11.09 9.55 -8.01
CA THR A 91 12.42 10.01 -7.58
C THR A 91 12.38 10.40 -6.10
N ARG A 92 13.56 10.50 -5.47
CA ARG A 92 13.66 10.94 -4.07
C ARG A 92 13.19 12.38 -3.92
N LEU A 93 12.53 12.70 -2.82
CA LEU A 93 12.24 14.09 -2.49
C LEU A 93 13.55 14.88 -2.28
N PRO A 94 13.66 16.12 -2.78
CA PRO A 94 14.78 16.98 -2.45
C PRO A 94 14.81 17.21 -0.94
N VAL A 95 15.97 16.99 -0.32
CA VAL A 95 16.20 17.35 1.08
C VAL A 95 16.44 18.86 1.13
N ALA A 96 15.68 19.57 1.96
CA ALA A 96 15.80 21.02 2.16
C ALA A 96 17.07 21.39 2.96
#